data_AF-A0AAE3FMI4-F1
#
_entry.id   AF-A0AAE3FMI4-F1
#
_cell.length_a   1.000
_cell.length_b   1.000
_cell.length_c   1.000
_cell.angle_alpha   90.00
_cell.angle_beta   90.00
_cell.angle_gamma   90.00
#
_symmetry.space_group_name_H-M   'P 1'
#
loop_
_entity.id
_entity.type
_entity.pdbx_description
1 polymer ?
#
loop_
_entity_poly.entity_id
_entity_poly.type
_entity_poly.pdbx_seq_one_letter_code
_entity_poly.pdbx_strand_id
1 'polypeptide(L)'
;MRPLILGNIVSLIAAFFILAILILLGVYGLNFAFNDVTRFLMWIVWILAFPAYLEYRRSSLKAPYLINYLPPIAILITFVGLILLMEGKFLGLETIVLGYILEPISGISIYLTIKDIQKVSAHLFFYGAVIYTIGLPFYLINIPMIAIIGDLIKIVGLSYFISFAIKNYQ
;
A
#
# COMPACT_ATOMS: atom_id res chain seq x y z
N MET A 1 7.25 -13.40 -15.06
CA MET A 1 6.44 -13.83 -13.90
C MET A 1 7.15 -13.61 -12.56
N ARG A 2 8.38 -14.09 -12.38
CA ARG A 2 9.13 -13.95 -11.11
C ARG A 2 9.16 -12.52 -10.51
N PRO A 3 9.43 -11.43 -11.26
CA PRO A 3 9.44 -10.09 -10.67
C PRO A 3 8.04 -9.64 -10.19
N LEU A 4 6.98 -10.03 -10.88
CA LEU A 4 5.61 -9.77 -10.45
C LEU A 4 5.31 -10.47 -9.11
N ILE A 5 5.75 -11.72 -8.93
CA ILE A 5 5.57 -12.45 -7.67
C ILE A 5 6.33 -11.76 -6.54
N LEU A 6 7.61 -11.41 -6.76
CA LEU A 6 8.43 -10.74 -5.75
C LEU A 6 7.85 -9.37 -5.35
N GLY A 7 7.43 -8.55 -6.32
CA GLY A 7 6.78 -7.27 -6.04
C GLY A 7 5.52 -7.43 -5.19
N ASN A 8 4.69 -8.44 -5.46
CA ASN A 8 3.50 -8.74 -4.65
C ASN A 8 3.84 -9.27 -3.25
N ILE A 9 4.91 -10.06 -3.09
CA ILE A 9 5.39 -10.51 -1.77
C ILE A 9 5.82 -9.31 -0.92
N VAL A 10 6.63 -8.40 -1.47
CA VAL A 10 7.06 -7.20 -0.76
C VAL A 10 5.85 -6.33 -0.41
N SER A 11 4.89 -6.18 -1.32
CA SER A 11 3.66 -5.43 -1.08
C SER A 11 2.77 -6.08 -0.01
N LEU A 12 2.74 -7.40 0.06
CA LEU A 12 2.03 -8.14 1.11
C LEU A 12 2.68 -7.89 2.48
N ILE A 13 4.01 -7.93 2.57
CA ILE A 13 4.75 -7.62 3.80
C ILE A 13 4.45 -6.17 4.23
N ALA A 14 4.51 -5.21 3.30
CA ALA A 14 4.18 -3.82 3.58
C ALA A 14 2.72 -3.66 4.07
N ALA A 15 1.77 -4.40 3.49
CA ALA A 15 0.37 -4.38 3.92
C ALA A 15 0.20 -4.83 5.38
N PHE A 16 0.93 -5.83 5.87
CA PHE A 16 0.88 -6.19 7.30
C PHE A 16 1.39 -5.07 8.22
N PHE A 17 2.43 -4.34 7.81
CA PHE A 17 2.89 -3.17 8.56
C PHE A 17 1.88 -2.01 8.51
N ILE A 18 1.24 -1.77 7.36
CA ILE A 18 0.15 -0.80 7.20
C ILE A 18 -1.00 -1.18 8.13
N LEU A 19 -1.46 -2.43 8.13
CA LEU A 19 -2.51 -2.92 9.02
C LEU A 19 -2.18 -2.66 10.50
N ALA A 20 -0.94 -2.93 10.92
CA ALA A 20 -0.49 -2.65 12.28
C ALA A 20 -0.59 -1.15 12.61
N ILE A 21 -0.14 -0.27 11.71
CA ILE A 21 -0.27 1.19 11.86
C ILE A 21 -1.73 1.59 11.97
N LEU A 22 -2.60 1.10 11.08
CA LEU A 22 -4.03 1.39 11.09
C LEU A 22 -4.68 1.00 12.42
N ILE A 23 -4.39 -0.20 12.93
CA ILE A 23 -4.91 -0.65 14.22
C ILE A 23 -4.42 0.23 15.36
N LEU A 24 -3.12 0.56 15.41
CA LEU A 24 -2.56 1.44 16.43
C LEU A 24 -3.23 2.82 16.42
N LEU A 25 -3.39 3.43 15.25
CA LEU A 25 -4.08 4.72 15.11
C LEU A 25 -5.58 4.61 15.44
N GLY A 26 -6.21 3.48 15.14
CA GLY A 26 -7.63 3.25 15.42
C GLY A 26 -7.91 3.07 16.91
N VAL A 27 -6.99 2.45 17.65
CA VAL A 27 -7.13 2.19 19.10
C VAL A 27 -6.71 3.39 19.93
N TYR A 28 -5.57 4.01 19.59
CA TYR A 28 -4.95 5.06 20.40
C TYR A 28 -5.20 6.49 19.86
N GLY A 29 -5.90 6.60 18.73
CA GLY A 29 -6.20 7.87 18.06
C GLY A 29 -5.07 8.37 17.16
N LEU A 30 -5.37 9.38 16.34
CA LEU A 30 -4.44 9.92 15.34
C LEU A 30 -3.16 10.53 15.93
N ASN A 31 -3.21 11.05 17.16
CA ASN A 31 -2.02 11.56 17.84
C ASN A 31 -0.97 10.46 18.08
N PHE A 32 -1.38 9.19 18.08
CA PHE A 32 -0.46 8.07 18.18
C PHE A 32 0.45 7.91 16.95
N ALA A 33 0.19 8.64 15.86
CA ALA A 33 1.11 8.74 14.74
C ALA A 33 2.45 9.40 15.10
N PHE A 34 2.47 10.23 16.14
CA PHE A 34 3.70 10.84 16.65
C PHE A 34 4.44 9.92 17.65
N ASN A 35 3.91 8.74 17.97
CA ASN A 35 4.63 7.77 18.78
C ASN A 35 5.81 7.17 17.99
N ASP A 36 6.93 6.89 18.67
CA ASP A 36 8.15 6.34 18.04
C ASP A 36 7.89 4.99 17.37
N VAL A 37 7.03 4.14 17.94
CA VAL A 37 6.65 2.85 17.36
C VAL A 37 5.93 3.07 16.03
N THR A 38 4.93 3.94 15.99
CA THR A 38 4.18 4.22 14.76
C THR A 38 5.07 4.84 13.69
N ARG A 39 5.92 5.81 14.07
CA ARG A 39 6.89 6.43 13.15
C ARG A 39 7.86 5.41 12.58
N PHE A 40 8.39 4.51 13.41
CA PHE A 40 9.27 3.44 12.96
C PHE A 40 8.58 2.50 11.95
N LEU A 41 7.33 2.09 12.22
CA LEU A 41 6.56 1.27 11.28
C LEU A 41 6.33 2.00 9.94
N MET A 42 6.01 3.30 9.98
CA MET A 42 5.82 4.09 8.75
C MET A 42 7.12 4.20 7.93
N TRP A 43 8.28 4.32 8.58
CA TRP A 43 9.58 4.27 7.89
C TRP A 43 9.84 2.91 7.25
N ILE A 44 9.51 1.80 7.93
CA ILE A 44 9.61 0.45 7.33
C ILE A 44 8.76 0.37 6.07
N VAL A 45 7.50 0.80 6.12
CA VAL A 45 6.61 0.79 4.95
C VAL A 45 7.18 1.60 3.81
N TRP A 46 7.72 2.79 4.10
CA TRP A 46 8.34 3.64 3.09
C TRP A 46 9.59 2.99 2.47
N ILE A 47 10.45 2.34 3.27
CA ILE A 47 11.61 1.60 2.77
C ILE A 47 11.17 0.43 1.86
N LEU A 48 10.10 -0.28 2.20
CA LEU A 48 9.57 -1.39 1.41
C LEU A 48 8.99 -0.95 0.06
N ALA A 49 8.61 0.32 -0.09
CA ALA A 49 8.12 0.85 -1.36
C ALA A 49 9.17 0.75 -2.49
N PHE A 50 10.45 0.89 -2.18
CA PHE A 50 11.54 0.81 -3.16
C PHE A 50 11.68 -0.58 -3.80
N PRO A 51 11.90 -1.68 -3.05
CA PRO A 51 12.00 -3.02 -3.64
C PRO A 51 10.70 -3.42 -4.36
N ALA A 52 9.52 -3.06 -3.82
CA ALA A 52 8.25 -3.32 -4.51
C ALA A 52 8.21 -2.63 -5.88
N TYR A 53 8.51 -1.32 -5.91
CA TYR A 53 8.57 -0.54 -7.15
C TYR A 53 9.56 -1.13 -8.17
N LEU A 54 10.78 -1.48 -7.74
CA LEU A 54 11.80 -2.01 -8.62
C LEU A 54 11.37 -3.35 -9.25
N GLU A 55 10.76 -4.23 -8.47
CA GLU A 55 10.26 -5.52 -8.98
C GLU A 55 9.07 -5.34 -9.93
N TYR A 56 8.14 -4.42 -9.63
CA TYR A 56 7.03 -4.11 -10.54
C TYR A 56 7.51 -3.48 -11.84
N ARG A 57 8.48 -2.55 -11.81
CA ARG A 57 9.11 -2.00 -13.02
C ARG A 57 9.78 -3.07 -13.89
N ARG A 58 10.40 -4.07 -13.27
CA ARG A 58 11.05 -5.20 -13.97
C ARG A 58 10.04 -6.19 -14.55
N SER A 59 8.78 -6.15 -14.10
CA SER A 59 7.73 -7.00 -14.61
C SER A 59 7.08 -6.43 -15.87
N SER A 60 6.67 -7.30 -16.79
CA SER A 60 5.99 -6.92 -18.04
C SER A 60 4.52 -6.57 -17.79
N LEU A 61 4.27 -5.50 -17.02
CA LEU A 61 2.90 -5.08 -16.67
C LEU A 61 2.19 -4.42 -17.84
N LYS A 62 0.86 -4.56 -17.87
CA LYS A 62 -0.01 -3.73 -18.69
C LYS A 62 -0.01 -2.29 -18.18
N ALA A 63 -0.13 -1.30 -19.08
CA ALA A 63 -0.06 0.12 -18.73
C ALA A 63 1.18 0.50 -17.88
N PRO A 64 2.41 0.14 -18.32
CA PRO A 64 3.62 0.28 -17.52
C PRO A 64 3.94 1.74 -17.14
N TYR A 65 3.43 2.72 -17.89
CA TYR A 65 3.57 4.13 -17.57
C TYR A 65 3.04 4.48 -16.17
N LEU A 66 1.98 3.82 -15.69
CA LEU A 66 1.42 4.06 -14.36
C LEU A 66 2.42 3.71 -13.26
N ILE A 67 3.11 2.58 -13.40
CA ILE A 67 4.14 2.13 -12.45
C ILE A 67 5.44 2.89 -12.64
N ASN A 68 5.75 3.37 -13.85
CA ASN A 68 6.99 4.11 -14.10
C ASN A 68 6.98 5.52 -13.47
N TYR A 69 5.82 6.18 -13.41
CA TYR A 69 5.73 7.58 -12.96
C TYR A 69 5.09 7.77 -11.59
N LEU A 70 4.02 7.05 -11.25
CA LEU A 70 3.25 7.33 -10.04
C LEU A 70 3.94 6.89 -8.74
N PRO A 71 4.49 5.66 -8.61
CA PRO A 71 5.19 5.26 -7.39
C PRO A 71 6.37 6.16 -7.01
N PRO A 72 7.25 6.61 -7.93
CA PRO A 72 8.30 7.58 -7.58
C PRO A 72 7.75 8.88 -6.99
N ILE A 73 6.66 9.40 -7.54
CA ILE A 73 5.99 10.60 -7.02
C ILE A 73 5.39 10.32 -5.63
N ALA A 74 4.72 9.18 -5.46
CA ALA A 74 4.16 8.77 -4.17
C ALA A 74 5.23 8.59 -3.08
N ILE A 75 6.36 7.97 -3.42
CA ILE A 75 7.53 7.78 -2.54
C ILE A 75 8.09 9.15 -2.11
N LEU A 76 8.18 10.11 -3.04
CA LEU A 76 8.65 11.46 -2.73
C LEU A 76 7.69 12.21 -1.81
N ILE A 77 6.38 12.18 -2.11
CA ILE A 77 5.35 12.83 -1.30
C ILE A 77 5.34 12.24 0.12
N THR A 78 5.32 10.91 0.23
CA THR A 78 5.33 10.23 1.54
C THR A 78 6.62 10.47 2.31
N PHE A 79 7.77 10.61 1.65
CA PHE A 79 9.03 11.01 2.30
C PHE A 79 8.94 12.41 2.92
N VAL A 80 8.41 13.39 2.18
CA VAL A 80 8.18 14.74 2.70
C VAL A 80 7.22 14.69 3.89
N GLY A 81 6.15 13.90 3.80
CA GLY A 81 5.21 13.70 4.89
C GLY A 81 5.86 13.09 6.14
N LEU A 82 6.75 12.11 5.97
CA LEU A 82 7.52 11.52 7.07
C LEU A 82 8.44 12.54 7.76
N ILE A 83 9.14 13.38 6.98
CA ILE A 83 9.97 14.45 7.55
C ILE A 83 9.13 15.42 8.38
N LEU A 84 8.01 15.90 7.84
CA LEU A 84 7.09 16.78 8.57
C LEU A 84 6.53 16.13 9.83
N LEU A 85 6.24 14.83 9.78
CA LEU A 85 5.78 14.06 10.94
C LEU A 85 6.87 13.98 12.02
N MET A 86 8.13 13.80 11.63
CA MET A 86 9.28 13.82 12.56
C MET A 86 9.46 15.17 13.25
N GLU A 87 9.06 16.27 12.59
CA GLU A 87 9.01 17.61 13.18
C GLU A 87 7.78 17.86 14.08
N GLY A 88 6.93 16.85 14.28
CA GLY A 88 5.72 16.95 15.10
C GLY A 88 4.55 17.67 14.40
N LYS A 89 4.61 17.84 13.07
CA LYS A 89 3.57 18.53 12.31
C LYS A 89 2.52 17.56 11.81
N PHE A 90 1.24 17.82 12.14
CA PHE A 90 0.11 17.01 11.66
C PHE A 90 -0.01 17.00 10.12
N LEU A 91 0.44 18.08 9.46
CA LEU A 91 0.59 18.17 8.01
C LEU A 91 1.39 17.00 7.41
N GLY A 92 2.28 16.38 8.19
CA GLY A 92 2.98 15.16 7.79
C GLY A 92 2.04 14.00 7.48
N LEU A 93 1.01 13.77 8.29
CA LEU A 93 0.00 12.73 8.03
C LEU A 93 -0.85 13.05 6.80
N GLU A 94 -1.30 14.30 6.68
CA GLU A 94 -2.07 14.74 5.52
C GLU A 94 -1.28 14.52 4.22
N THR A 95 0.01 14.86 4.25
CA THR A 95 0.93 14.66 3.12
C THR A 95 1.14 13.18 2.82
N ILE A 96 1.27 12.32 3.84
CA ILE A 96 1.35 10.87 3.65
C ILE A 96 0.08 10.34 2.96
N VAL A 97 -1.11 10.75 3.43
CA VAL A 97 -2.39 10.36 2.82
C VAL A 97 -2.46 10.80 1.35
N LEU A 98 -2.00 12.02 1.01
CA LEU A 98 -1.92 12.47 -0.38
C LEU A 98 -1.06 11.55 -1.25
N GLY A 99 0.06 11.05 -0.72
CA GLY A 99 0.89 10.07 -1.42
C GLY A 99 0.16 8.75 -1.66
N TYR A 100 -0.61 8.27 -0.68
CA TYR A 100 -1.41 7.05 -0.78
C TYR A 100 -2.53 7.10 -1.82
N ILE A 101 -3.04 8.29 -2.18
CA ILE A 101 -4.03 8.43 -3.27
C ILE A 101 -3.49 7.90 -4.60
N LEU A 102 -2.17 7.95 -4.81
CA LEU A 102 -1.54 7.44 -6.03
C LEU A 102 -1.41 5.91 -6.05
N GLU A 103 -1.51 5.24 -4.91
CA GLU A 103 -1.40 3.77 -4.80
C GLU A 103 -2.43 3.06 -5.69
N PRO A 104 -3.76 3.27 -5.55
CA PRO A 104 -4.74 2.57 -6.39
C PRO A 104 -4.58 2.90 -7.88
N ILE A 105 -4.16 4.12 -8.22
CA ILE A 105 -3.92 4.52 -9.62
C ILE A 105 -2.75 3.73 -10.20
N SER A 106 -1.64 3.64 -9.48
CA SER A 106 -0.49 2.79 -9.87
C SER A 106 -0.88 1.31 -9.92
N GLY A 107 -1.75 0.88 -9.00
CA GLY A 107 -2.30 -0.45 -8.88
C GLY A 107 -3.15 -0.91 -10.06
N ILE A 108 -3.65 0.00 -10.91
CA ILE A 108 -4.37 -0.35 -12.14
C ILE A 108 -3.49 -1.21 -13.07
N SER A 109 -2.19 -0.87 -13.18
CA SER A 109 -1.24 -1.62 -14.01
C SER A 109 -1.08 -3.08 -13.52
N ILE A 110 -0.98 -3.25 -12.20
CA ILE A 110 -0.90 -4.55 -11.55
C ILE A 110 -2.23 -5.31 -11.70
N TYR A 111 -3.36 -4.65 -11.44
CA TYR A 111 -4.70 -5.20 -11.58
C TYR A 111 -4.94 -5.76 -12.99
N LEU A 112 -4.69 -4.96 -14.03
CA LEU A 112 -4.90 -5.38 -15.42
C LEU A 112 -4.04 -6.60 -15.79
N THR A 113 -2.84 -6.69 -15.22
CA THR A 113 -1.91 -7.81 -15.45
C THR A 113 -2.37 -9.06 -14.70
N ILE A 114 -2.69 -8.94 -13.41
CA ILE A 114 -3.13 -10.08 -12.59
C ILE A 114 -4.50 -10.58 -13.04
N LYS A 115 -5.40 -9.71 -13.50
CA LYS A 115 -6.76 -10.08 -13.95
C LYS A 115 -6.77 -11.11 -15.07
N ASP A 116 -5.77 -11.08 -15.95
CA ASP A 116 -5.61 -12.08 -17.02
C ASP A 116 -5.17 -13.45 -16.49
N ILE A 117 -4.50 -13.49 -15.34
CA ILE A 117 -3.94 -14.69 -14.72
C ILE A 117 -4.93 -15.29 -13.70
N GLN A 118 -5.43 -14.44 -12.80
CA GLN A 118 -6.25 -14.80 -11.66
C GLN A 118 -7.22 -13.64 -11.35
N LYS A 119 -8.48 -13.77 -11.77
CA LYS A 119 -9.48 -12.68 -11.66
C LYS A 119 -9.85 -12.35 -10.23
N VAL A 120 -10.07 -13.34 -9.37
CA VAL A 120 -10.57 -13.14 -8.00
C VAL A 120 -9.57 -12.34 -7.17
N SER A 121 -8.30 -12.74 -7.17
CA SER A 121 -7.22 -12.04 -6.48
C SER A 121 -7.03 -10.63 -7.01
N ALA A 122 -7.13 -10.42 -8.33
CA ALA A 122 -7.04 -9.08 -8.92
C ALA A 122 -8.11 -8.14 -8.36
N HIS A 123 -9.38 -8.58 -8.33
CA HIS A 123 -10.47 -7.75 -7.82
C HIS A 123 -10.35 -7.49 -6.31
N LEU A 124 -10.02 -8.52 -5.51
CA LEU A 124 -9.81 -8.35 -4.07
C LEU A 124 -8.66 -7.38 -3.78
N PHE A 125 -7.51 -7.56 -4.42
CA PHE A 125 -6.37 -6.65 -4.29
C PHE A 125 -6.76 -5.21 -4.64
N PHE A 126 -7.35 -5.00 -5.82
CA PHE A 126 -7.61 -3.66 -6.33
C PHE A 126 -8.69 -2.93 -5.53
N TYR A 127 -9.85 -3.56 -5.31
CA TYR A 127 -10.92 -2.92 -4.55
C TYR A 127 -10.57 -2.80 -3.06
N GLY A 128 -9.80 -3.74 -2.51
CA GLY A 128 -9.22 -3.59 -1.18
C GLY A 128 -8.36 -2.33 -1.08
N ALA A 129 -7.46 -2.12 -2.03
CA ALA A 129 -6.62 -0.90 -2.09
C ALA A 129 -7.44 0.40 -2.23
N VAL A 130 -8.50 0.39 -3.05
CA VAL A 130 -9.40 1.53 -3.21
C VAL A 130 -10.15 1.84 -1.90
N ILE A 131 -10.75 0.83 -1.27
CA ILE A 131 -11.47 0.98 0.00
C ILE A 131 -10.53 1.46 1.11
N TYR A 132 -9.32 0.89 1.17
CA TYR A 132 -8.27 1.31 2.09
C TYR A 132 -7.99 2.81 1.95
N THR A 133 -7.70 3.25 0.72
CA THR A 133 -7.33 4.64 0.42
C THR A 133 -8.45 5.62 0.74
N ILE A 134 -9.68 5.31 0.34
CA ILE A 134 -10.88 6.11 0.65
C ILE A 134 -11.18 6.11 2.15
N GLY A 135 -10.80 5.05 2.86
CA GLY A 135 -10.99 4.93 4.30
C GLY A 135 -10.02 5.78 5.13
N LEU A 136 -8.86 6.18 4.60
CA LEU A 136 -7.86 6.94 5.36
C LEU A 136 -8.40 8.27 5.93
N PRO A 137 -9.11 9.13 5.16
CA PRO A 137 -9.70 10.35 5.70
C PRO A 137 -10.73 10.11 6.82
N PHE A 138 -11.36 8.93 6.88
CA PHE A 138 -12.37 8.64 7.89
C PHE A 138 -11.81 8.45 9.31
N TYR A 139 -10.49 8.37 9.47
CA TYR A 139 -9.87 8.51 10.79
C TYR A 139 -10.15 9.87 11.43
N LEU A 140 -10.33 10.94 10.64
CA LEU A 140 -10.61 12.29 11.16
C LEU A 140 -11.98 12.39 11.85
N ILE A 141 -12.90 11.47 11.52
CA ILE A 141 -14.24 11.38 12.10
C ILE A 141 -14.42 10.12 12.95
N ASN A 142 -13.31 9.52 13.41
CA ASN A 142 -13.28 8.32 14.27
C ASN A 142 -13.96 7.07 13.67
N ILE A 143 -13.85 6.86 12.35
CA ILE A 143 -14.31 5.64 11.67
C ILE A 143 -13.10 4.91 11.03
N PRO A 144 -12.18 4.34 11.84
CA PRO A 144 -10.96 3.72 11.34
C PRO A 144 -11.22 2.41 10.56
N MET A 145 -12.37 1.78 10.82
CA MET A 145 -12.68 0.42 10.34
C MET A 145 -12.70 0.31 8.82
N ILE A 146 -13.05 1.38 8.10
CA ILE A 146 -13.14 1.36 6.63
C ILE A 146 -11.77 1.11 6.01
N ALA A 147 -10.73 1.80 6.47
CA ALA A 147 -9.37 1.59 5.96
C ALA A 147 -8.84 0.20 6.35
N ILE A 148 -9.11 -0.24 7.58
CA ILE A 148 -8.68 -1.55 8.10
C ILE A 148 -9.29 -2.70 7.27
N ILE A 149 -10.60 -2.64 6.99
CA ILE A 149 -11.27 -3.64 6.15
C ILE A 149 -10.69 -3.63 4.73
N GLY A 150 -10.47 -2.45 4.16
CA GLY A 150 -9.86 -2.32 2.83
C GLY A 150 -8.50 -3.02 2.75
N ASP A 151 -7.64 -2.78 3.73
CA ASP A 151 -6.30 -3.37 3.77
C ASP A 151 -6.34 -4.89 4.02
N LEU A 152 -7.26 -5.38 4.85
CA LEU A 152 -7.48 -6.83 5.03
C LEU A 152 -7.92 -7.51 3.73
N ILE A 153 -8.86 -6.92 2.98
CA ILE A 153 -9.29 -7.44 1.68
C ILE A 153 -8.11 -7.46 0.70
N LYS A 154 -7.28 -6.40 0.71
CA LYS A 154 -6.06 -6.30 -0.11
C LYS A 154 -5.08 -7.44 0.22
N ILE A 155 -4.83 -7.70 1.51
CA ILE A 155 -3.98 -8.79 2.01
C ILE A 155 -4.48 -10.15 1.51
N VAL A 156 -5.79 -10.42 1.59
CA VAL A 156 -6.38 -11.67 1.09
C VAL A 156 -6.17 -11.81 -0.41
N GLY A 157 -6.40 -10.75 -1.18
CA GLY A 157 -6.17 -10.72 -2.63
C GLY A 157 -4.72 -11.03 -3.00
N LEU A 158 -3.76 -10.35 -2.36
CA LEU A 158 -2.32 -10.56 -2.57
C LEU A 158 -1.90 -11.99 -2.21
N SER A 159 -2.31 -12.47 -1.03
CA SER A 159 -1.96 -13.81 -0.54
C SER A 159 -2.45 -14.90 -1.49
N TYR A 160 -3.69 -14.75 -1.98
CA TYR A 160 -4.27 -15.70 -2.92
C TYR A 160 -3.56 -15.69 -4.27
N PHE A 161 -3.22 -14.50 -4.81
CA PHE A 161 -2.42 -14.41 -6.03
C PHE A 161 -1.04 -15.05 -5.87
N ILE A 162 -0.33 -14.75 -4.80
CA ILE A 162 1.03 -15.27 -4.56
C ILE A 162 1.01 -16.80 -4.46
N SER A 163 0.10 -17.36 -3.67
CA SER A 163 -0.06 -18.82 -3.53
C SER A 163 -0.37 -19.48 -4.88
N PHE A 164 -1.29 -18.90 -5.65
CA PHE A 164 -1.60 -19.38 -7.00
C PHE A 164 -0.39 -19.29 -7.94
N ALA A 165 0.30 -18.14 -7.95
CA ALA A 165 1.40 -17.89 -8.86
C ALA A 165 2.62 -18.78 -8.58
N ILE A 166 2.93 -19.01 -7.30
CA ILE A 166 3.97 -19.93 -6.86
C ILE A 166 3.67 -21.35 -7.32
N LYS A 167 2.44 -21.83 -7.13
CA LYS A 167 2.06 -23.20 -7.50
C LYS A 167 2.12 -23.48 -9.01
N ASN A 168 1.87 -22.47 -9.84
CA ASN A 168 1.67 -22.66 -11.28
C ASN A 168 2.80 -22.11 -12.16
N TYR A 169 3.68 -21.26 -11.63
CA TYR A 169 4.68 -20.53 -12.43
C TYR A 169 6.05 -20.36 -11.76
N GLN A 170 6.34 -21.03 -10.64
CA GLN A 170 7.71 -21.21 -10.15
C GLN A 170 8.39 -22.36 -10.88
#